data_AF-A0A944EU57-F1
#
_entry.id   AF-A0A944EU57-F1
#
_cell.length_a   1.000
_cell.length_b   1.000
_cell.length_c   1.000
_cell.angle_alpha   90.00
_cell.angle_beta   90.00
_cell.angle_gamma   90.00
#
_symmetry.space_group_name_H-M   'P 1'
#
loop_
_entity.id
_entity.type
_entity.pdbx_description
1 polymer ?
#
loop_
_entity_poly.entity_id
_entity_poly.type
_entity_poly.pdbx_seq_one_letter_code
_entity_poly.pdbx_strand_id
1 'polypeptide(L)'
;MARKFEMQAYDLRAYLKKFKNETGEEAISDGFGFLTESDDVRSAYIEYSTSAADAMKAVHEHLDAIADALRKVNRNTEVNDDDVAALFGKKSDGGK
;
A
#
# COMPACT_ATOMS: atom_id res chain seq x y z
N MET A 1 14.66 2.33 -0.87
CA MET A 1 13.51 1.95 -1.72
C MET A 1 12.30 1.52 -0.91
N ALA A 2 12.41 0.60 0.07
CA ALA A 2 11.29 0.19 0.94
C ALA A 2 10.46 1.37 1.50
N ARG A 3 11.12 2.36 2.11
CA ARG A 3 10.48 3.60 2.61
C ARG A 3 9.58 4.33 1.60
N LYS A 4 9.90 4.29 0.29
CA LYS A 4 9.06 4.93 -0.74
C LYS A 4 7.74 4.17 -0.93
N PHE A 5 7.79 2.84 -0.94
CA PHE A 5 6.59 2.00 -1.05
C PHE A 5 5.68 2.15 0.18
N GLU A 6 6.27 2.26 1.37
CA GLU A 6 5.53 2.51 2.61
C GLU A 6 4.81 3.87 2.61
N MET A 7 5.49 4.93 2.16
CA MET A 7 4.85 6.25 2.04
C MET A 7 3.70 6.21 1.02
N GLN A 8 3.91 5.58 -0.13
CA GLN A 8 2.86 5.45 -1.15
C GLN A 8 1.67 4.62 -0.66
N ALA A 9 1.91 3.56 0.10
CA ALA A 9 0.87 2.76 0.76
C ALA A 9 0.07 3.60 1.77
N TYR A 10 0.75 4.41 2.58
CA TYR A 10 0.12 5.33 3.53
C TYR A 10 -0.74 6.38 2.81
N ASP A 11 -0.21 7.01 1.77
CA ASP A 11 -0.94 8.01 0.97
C ASP A 11 -2.19 7.39 0.33
N LEU A 12 -2.07 6.20 -0.28
CA LEU A 12 -3.19 5.49 -0.88
C LEU A 12 -4.29 5.20 0.14
N ARG A 13 -3.91 4.78 1.36
CA ARG A 13 -4.86 4.54 2.45
C ARG A 13 -5.57 5.82 2.90
N ALA A 14 -4.86 6.95 2.93
CA ALA A 14 -5.45 8.25 3.26
C ALA A 14 -6.45 8.71 2.18
N TYR A 15 -6.08 8.57 0.91
CA TYR A 15 -6.98 8.84 -0.23
C TYR A 15 -8.20 7.93 -0.21
N LEU A 16 -8.02 6.63 0.05
CA LEU A 16 -9.12 5.67 0.16
C LEU A 16 -10.12 6.06 1.26
N LYS A 17 -9.61 6.44 2.43
CA LYS A 17 -10.44 6.88 3.55
C LYS A 17 -11.24 8.13 3.19
N LYS A 18 -10.61 9.10 2.54
CA LYS A 18 -11.28 10.32 2.07
C LYS A 18 -12.34 9.98 1.02
N PHE A 19 -12.00 9.17 0.03
CA PHE A 19 -12.91 8.74 -1.02
C PHE A 19 -14.15 8.05 -0.44
N LYS A 20 -13.97 7.06 0.45
CA LYS A 20 -15.08 6.37 1.12
C LYS A 20 -15.99 7.29 1.93
N ASN A 21 -15.43 8.33 2.54
CA ASN A 21 -16.23 9.31 3.28
C ASN A 21 -17.04 10.20 2.34
N GLU A 22 -16.48 10.56 1.17
CA GLU A 22 -17.14 11.41 0.17
C GLU A 22 -18.12 10.64 -0.73
N THR A 23 -17.95 9.32 -0.85
CA THR A 23 -18.79 8.42 -1.68
C THR A 23 -19.55 7.39 -0.84
N GLY A 24 -19.70 7.63 0.46
CA GLY A 24 -20.53 6.80 1.33
C GLY A 24 -22.01 6.94 0.99
N GLU A 25 -22.78 5.89 1.25
CA GLU A 25 -24.22 5.80 0.96
C GLU A 25 -25.01 7.02 1.49
N GLU A 26 -24.65 7.49 2.68
CA GLU A 26 -25.22 8.68 3.32
C GLU A 26 -24.94 9.96 2.52
N ALA A 27 -23.68 10.20 2.13
CA ALA A 27 -23.26 11.37 1.35
C ALA A 27 -23.84 11.36 -0.08
N ILE A 28 -23.98 10.18 -0.68
CA ILE A 28 -24.62 10.01 -1.98
C ILE A 28 -26.13 10.27 -1.86
N SER A 29 -26.77 9.81 -0.79
CA SER A 29 -28.21 9.98 -0.56
C SER A 29 -28.59 11.45 -0.34
N ASP A 30 -27.76 12.22 0.37
CA ASP A 30 -27.96 13.65 0.59
C ASP A 30 -27.74 14.48 -0.69
N GLY A 31 -26.85 14.05 -1.58
CA GLY A 31 -26.53 14.76 -2.83
C GLY A 31 -27.56 14.59 -3.95
N PHE A 32 -28.28 13.47 -3.98
CA PHE A 32 -29.23 13.16 -5.06
C PHE A 32 -30.69 13.53 -4.77
N GLY A 33 -31.10 13.60 -3.49
CA GLY A 33 -32.50 13.81 -3.13
C GLY A 33 -33.43 12.67 -3.59
N PHE A 34 -34.69 12.69 -3.16
CA PHE A 34 -35.73 11.67 -3.41
C PHE A 34 -36.25 11.66 -4.87
N LEU A 35 -35.35 11.67 -5.86
CA LEU A 35 -35.73 11.52 -7.27
C LEU A 35 -35.80 10.02 -7.60
N THR A 36 -37.02 9.50 -7.67
CA THR A 36 -37.34 8.09 -8.00
C THR A 36 -36.82 7.61 -9.36
N GLU A 37 -36.33 8.52 -10.21
CA GLU A 37 -35.67 8.21 -11.50
C GLU A 37 -34.15 8.00 -11.36
N SER A 38 -33.58 8.16 -10.16
CA SER A 38 -32.13 8.14 -9.90
C SER A 38 -31.64 6.87 -9.17
N ASP A 39 -32.52 5.92 -8.83
CA ASP A 39 -32.16 4.75 -8.01
C ASP A 39 -31.15 3.80 -8.70
N ASP A 40 -31.30 3.58 -10.01
CA ASP A 40 -30.36 2.76 -10.78
C ASP A 40 -28.99 3.42 -10.89
N VAL A 41 -28.96 4.75 -11.09
CA VAL A 41 -27.71 5.53 -11.16
C VAL A 41 -27.02 5.56 -9.80
N ARG A 42 -27.79 5.73 -8.72
CA ARG A 42 -27.29 5.68 -7.34
C ARG A 42 -26.69 4.31 -7.04
N SER A 43 -27.38 3.23 -7.38
CA SER A 43 -26.91 1.86 -7.17
C SER A 43 -25.64 1.57 -7.96
N ALA A 44 -25.59 1.97 -9.23
CA ALA A 44 -24.39 1.84 -10.07
C ALA A 44 -23.21 2.64 -9.51
N TYR A 45 -23.44 3.83 -8.96
CA TYR A 45 -22.39 4.66 -8.36
C TYR A 45 -21.88 4.07 -7.04
N ILE A 46 -22.76 3.49 -6.20
CA ILE A 46 -22.38 2.76 -4.98
C ILE A 46 -21.54 1.52 -5.34
N GLU A 47 -21.96 0.77 -6.35
CA GLU A 47 -21.25 -0.43 -6.80
C GLU A 47 -19.86 -0.08 -7.36
N TYR A 48 -19.78 0.96 -8.21
CA TYR A 48 -18.52 1.46 -8.74
C TYR A 48 -17.58 1.95 -7.63
N SER A 49 -18.07 2.77 -6.69
CA SER A 49 -17.26 3.29 -5.59
C SER A 49 -16.74 2.18 -4.68
N THR A 50 -17.56 1.15 -4.43
CA THR A 50 -17.16 -0.03 -3.68
C THR A 50 -16.06 -0.80 -4.41
N SER A 51 -16.24 -1.09 -5.70
CA SER A 51 -15.25 -1.80 -6.52
C SER A 51 -13.93 -1.03 -6.62
N ALA A 52 -13.99 0.28 -6.83
CA ALA A 52 -12.82 1.15 -6.84
C ALA A 52 -12.08 1.13 -5.50
N ALA A 53 -12.83 1.12 -4.40
CA ALA A 53 -12.23 1.05 -3.08
C ALA A 53 -11.53 -0.30 -2.81
N ASP A 54 -12.12 -1.41 -3.28
CA ASP A 54 -11.54 -2.74 -3.14
C ASP A 54 -10.28 -2.90 -3.99
N ALA A 55 -10.28 -2.39 -5.23
CA ALA A 55 -9.10 -2.37 -6.08
C ALA A 55 -7.95 -1.58 -5.45
N MET A 56 -8.25 -0.41 -4.89
CA MET A 56 -7.25 0.42 -4.20
C MET A 56 -6.74 -0.25 -2.92
N LYS A 57 -7.58 -0.99 -2.19
CA LYS A 57 -7.13 -1.80 -1.05
C LYS A 57 -6.13 -2.89 -1.49
N ALA A 58 -6.40 -3.59 -2.59
CA ALA A 58 -5.47 -4.60 -3.13
C ALA A 58 -4.11 -3.98 -3.52
N VAL A 59 -4.13 -2.79 -4.14
CA VAL A 59 -2.90 -2.05 -4.45
C VAL A 59 -2.11 -1.72 -3.17
N HIS A 60 -2.79 -1.25 -2.12
CA HIS A 60 -2.15 -0.98 -0.83
C HIS A 60 -1.44 -2.22 -0.27
N GLU A 61 -2.12 -3.37 -0.25
CA GLU A 61 -1.57 -4.63 0.26
C GLU A 61 -0.33 -5.08 -0.53
N HIS A 62 -0.33 -4.87 -1.85
CA HIS A 62 0.84 -5.16 -2.68
C HIS A 62 2.03 -4.22 -2.41
N LEU A 63 1.77 -2.92 -2.19
CA LEU A 63 2.84 -1.96 -1.85
C LEU A 63 3.50 -2.33 -0.50
N ASP A 64 2.71 -2.73 0.49
CA ASP A 64 3.21 -3.19 1.79
C ASP A 64 4.05 -4.47 1.64
N ALA A 65 3.56 -5.44 0.86
CA ALA A 65 4.30 -6.69 0.60
C ALA A 65 5.65 -6.43 -0.09
N ILE A 66 5.71 -5.48 -1.04
CA ILE A 66 6.97 -5.08 -1.69
C ILE A 66 7.91 -4.42 -0.69
N ALA A 67 7.41 -3.53 0.17
CA ALA A 67 8.24 -2.89 1.19
C ALA A 67 8.86 -3.91 2.16
N ASP A 68 8.08 -4.90 2.60
CA ASP A 68 8.55 -5.95 3.49
C ASP A 68 9.57 -6.88 2.82
N ALA A 69 9.35 -7.24 1.55
CA ALA A 69 10.32 -7.99 0.76
C ALA A 69 11.65 -7.23 0.63
N LEU A 70 11.60 -5.93 0.34
CA LEU A 70 12.81 -5.09 0.27
C LEU A 70 13.53 -4.98 1.61
N ARG A 71 12.81 -4.87 2.74
CA ARG A 71 13.42 -4.90 4.08
C ARG A 71 14.09 -6.23 4.37
N LYS A 72 13.49 -7.35 3.94
CA LYS A 72 14.07 -8.68 4.11
C LYS A 72 15.35 -8.84 3.28
N VAL A 73 15.34 -8.39 2.03
CA VAL A 73 16.53 -8.40 1.16
C VAL A 73 17.66 -7.58 1.80
N ASN A 74 17.39 -6.35 2.25
CA ASN A 74 18.41 -5.54 2.90
C ASN A 74 19.03 -6.22 4.12
N ARG A 75 18.20 -6.78 5.02
CA ARG A 75 18.69 -7.51 6.20
C ARG A 75 19.53 -8.72 5.82
N ASN A 76 19.10 -9.49 4.82
CA ASN A 76 19.84 -10.65 4.36
C ASN A 76 21.19 -10.23 3.75
N THR A 77 21.24 -9.11 3.02
CA THR A 77 22.49 -8.57 2.48
C THR A 77 23.42 -8.13 3.61
N GLU A 78 22.93 -7.39 4.61
CA GLU A 78 23.73 -6.96 5.77
C GLU A 78 24.33 -8.16 6.52
N VAL A 79 23.52 -9.18 6.81
CA VAL A 79 23.99 -10.41 7.47
C VAL A 79 25.04 -11.14 6.63
N ASN A 80 24.81 -11.25 5.32
CA ASN A 80 25.75 -11.93 4.43
C ASN A 80 27.08 -11.16 4.30
N ASP A 81 27.02 -9.81 4.27
CA ASP A 81 28.21 -8.97 4.26
C ASP A 81 29.01 -9.12 5.58
N ASP A 82 28.33 -9.16 6.73
CA ASP A 82 28.95 -9.40 8.04
C ASP A 82 29.59 -10.80 8.12
N ASP A 83 28.91 -11.84 7.62
CA ASP A 83 29.42 -13.21 7.59
C ASP A 83 30.65 -13.33 6.67
N VAL A 84 30.61 -12.71 5.49
CA VAL A 84 31.75 -12.66 4.57
C VAL A 84 32.91 -11.88 5.19
N ALA A 85 32.65 -10.75 5.85
CA ALA A 85 33.68 -9.99 6.56
C ALA A 85 34.30 -10.79 7.72
N ALA A 86 33.50 -11.56 8.46
CA ALA A 86 33.99 -12.45 9.51
C ALA A 86 34.87 -13.58 8.96
N LEU A 87 34.51 -14.15 7.81
CA LEU A 87 35.24 -15.25 7.17
C LEU A 87 36.51 -14.82 6.44
N PHE A 88 36.50 -13.65 5.78
CA PHE A 88 37.58 -13.20 4.90
C PHE A 88 38.32 -11.95 5.39
N GLY A 89 37.68 -11.08 6.19
CA GLY A 89 38.30 -9.88 6.75
C GLY A 89 39.30 -10.17 7.88
N LYS A 90 39.22 -11.34 8.53
CA LYS A 90 40.17 -11.76 9.57
C LYS A 90 41.52 -12.24 9.01
N LYS A 91 41.67 -12.40 7.69
CA LYS A 91 42.91 -12.89 7.05
C LYS A 91 43.85 -11.80 6.53
N SER A 92 43.49 -10.51 6.60
CA SER A 92 44.34 -9.43 6.08
C SER A 92 45.45 -8.96 7.02
N ASP A 93 45.52 -9.46 8.27
CA ASP A 93 46.56 -9.06 9.25
C ASP A 93 47.70 -10.08 9.40
N GLY A 94 47.97 -10.87 8.35
CA GLY A 94 48.92 -11.97 8.37
C GLY A 94 49.76 -12.08 7.10
N GLY A 95 50.46 -11.01 6.74
CA GLY A 95 51.40 -11.01 5.61
C GLY A 95 52.55 -10.03 5.85
N LYS A 96 53.46 -10.40 6.75
CA LYS A 96 54.87 -9.97 6.68
C LYS A 96 55.56 -10.70 5.53
#